data_AF-A0A1H2TTV0-F1
#
_entry.id   AF-A0A1H2TTV0-F1
#
_cell.length_a   1.000
_cell.length_b   1.000
_cell.length_c   1.000
_cell.angle_alpha   90.00
_cell.angle_beta   90.00
_cell.angle_gamma   90.00
#
_symmetry.space_group_name_H-M   'P 1'
#
loop_
_entity.id
_entity.type
_entity.pdbx_description
1 polymer ?
#
loop_
_entity_poly.entity_id
_entity_poly.type
_entity_poly.pdbx_seq_one_letter_code
_entity_poly.pdbx_strand_id
1 'polypeptide(L)'
;MIHITPAVPTSGLFMHTLADLTGGVTIASNFLGGAYLYAGTPIGKGSDGCYEVEKIAYTLYVTPTASKELKVAKGHHFLAGDYIAADIADGQRIAAVNKEHAEYDTLTLEQAFAVDIPKDTPLFASEGHNKIPKVAPVALIAHTTLVPREGDLYCAAWLIGVVKEERSQPIAKTLREQLKLISFI
;
A
#
# COMPACT_ATOMS: atom_id res chain seq x y z
N MET A 1 -1.40 -8.06 30.12
CA MET A 1 -1.94 -9.03 29.14
C MET A 1 -1.01 -8.99 27.95
N ILE A 2 -0.16 -10.01 27.79
CA ILE A 2 0.76 -10.10 26.65
C ILE A 2 -0.13 -10.42 25.44
N HIS A 3 -0.39 -9.41 24.60
CA HIS A 3 -1.11 -9.61 23.36
C HIS A 3 -0.14 -10.28 22.40
N ILE A 4 -0.19 -11.61 22.33
CA ILE A 4 0.56 -12.39 21.36
C ILE A 4 -0.11 -12.10 20.02
N THR A 5 0.49 -11.23 19.21
CA THR A 5 0.02 -10.98 17.85
C THR A 5 0.09 -12.30 17.09
N PRO A 6 -1.02 -12.88 16.62
CA PRO A 6 -0.93 -13.97 15.68
C PRO A 6 -0.31 -13.38 14.41
N ALA A 7 0.96 -13.70 14.14
CA ALA A 7 1.53 -13.50 12.83
C ALA A 7 0.63 -14.29 11.87
N VAL A 8 -0.20 -13.60 11.07
CA VAL A 8 -0.93 -14.26 10.00
C VAL A 8 0.15 -14.79 9.05
N PRO A 9 0.33 -16.12 8.95
CA PRO A 9 1.46 -16.65 8.20
C PRO A 9 1.25 -16.34 6.72
N THR A 10 1.96 -15.37 6.17
CA THR A 10 2.12 -15.15 4.72
C THR A 10 3.08 -16.19 4.11
N SER A 11 2.90 -17.46 4.50
CA SER A 11 3.69 -18.57 3.97
C SER A 11 3.51 -18.64 2.45
N GLY A 12 4.57 -18.35 1.72
CA GLY A 12 4.64 -18.43 0.26
C GLY A 12 4.41 -17.15 -0.53
N LEU A 13 4.39 -15.96 0.09
CA LEU A 13 4.48 -14.69 -0.67
C LEU A 13 5.87 -14.53 -1.29
N PHE A 14 6.92 -14.64 -0.47
CA PHE A 14 8.30 -14.58 -0.93
C PHE A 14 8.79 -15.98 -1.26
N MET A 15 9.22 -16.18 -2.51
CA MET A 15 9.79 -17.45 -2.98
C MET A 15 11.28 -17.54 -2.68
N HIS A 16 11.99 -16.43 -2.85
CA HIS A 16 13.41 -16.30 -2.54
C HIS A 16 13.67 -14.94 -1.90
N THR A 17 14.50 -14.91 -0.87
CA THR A 17 14.94 -13.69 -0.20
C THR A 17 16.47 -13.72 -0.12
N LEU A 18 17.12 -12.66 -0.62
CA LEU A 18 18.58 -12.61 -0.76
C LEU A 18 19.21 -11.55 0.15
N ALA A 19 18.55 -10.42 0.34
CA ALA A 19 19.00 -9.39 1.27
C ALA A 19 17.80 -8.65 1.86
N ASP A 20 17.93 -8.32 3.14
CA ASP A 20 17.04 -7.43 3.88
C ASP A 20 17.67 -6.04 4.06
N LEU A 21 16.86 -5.10 4.54
CA LEU A 21 17.38 -3.90 5.16
C LEU A 21 17.84 -4.27 6.57
N THR A 22 19.14 -4.47 6.73
CA THR A 22 19.75 -5.00 7.96
C THR A 22 19.42 -4.13 9.16
N GLY A 23 19.00 -4.76 10.26
CA GLY A 23 18.52 -4.06 11.46
C GLY A 23 17.05 -3.63 11.39
N GLY A 24 16.38 -3.87 10.26
CA GLY A 24 15.00 -3.51 10.01
C GLY A 24 14.82 -2.04 9.65
N VAL A 25 13.56 -1.61 9.64
CA VAL A 25 13.16 -0.23 9.36
C VAL A 25 12.24 0.30 10.45
N THR A 26 12.22 1.61 10.59
CA THR A 26 11.31 2.35 11.46
C THR A 26 10.32 3.12 10.59
N ILE A 27 9.02 2.99 10.89
CA ILE A 27 7.93 3.63 10.14
C ILE A 27 7.02 4.35 11.14
N ALA A 28 6.72 5.63 10.90
CA ALA A 28 5.79 6.38 11.74
C ALA A 28 4.35 5.87 11.53
N SER A 29 3.73 5.35 12.60
CA SER A 29 2.38 4.77 12.52
C SER A 29 1.27 5.82 12.33
N ASN A 30 1.53 7.07 12.70
CA ASN A 30 0.55 8.18 12.64
C ASN A 30 -0.01 8.44 11.24
N PHE A 31 0.72 8.04 10.19
CA PHE A 31 0.29 8.21 8.80
C PHE A 31 -0.40 6.97 8.22
N LEU A 32 -0.60 5.91 9.02
CA LEU A 32 -1.16 4.65 8.58
C LEU A 32 -2.63 4.52 9.03
N GLY A 33 -3.56 4.58 8.06
CA GLY A 33 -5.00 4.46 8.37
C GLY A 33 -5.52 3.04 8.57
N GLY A 34 -4.66 2.03 8.43
CA GLY A 34 -5.01 0.60 8.47
C GLY A 34 -4.47 -0.09 9.73
N ALA A 35 -5.17 -1.10 10.23
CA ALA A 35 -4.79 -1.81 11.46
C ALA A 35 -3.59 -2.75 11.28
N TYR A 36 -3.37 -3.27 10.07
CA TYR A 36 -2.27 -4.18 9.76
C TYR A 36 -1.48 -3.64 8.58
N LEU A 37 -0.16 -3.66 8.70
CA LEU A 37 0.76 -3.45 7.59
C LEU A 37 1.11 -4.83 7.02
N TYR A 38 0.69 -5.10 5.80
CA TYR A 38 0.81 -6.44 5.20
C TYR A 38 2.21 -6.71 4.66
N ALA A 39 2.60 -7.98 4.68
CA ALA A 39 3.79 -8.42 3.96
C ALA A 39 3.64 -8.12 2.45
N GLY A 40 4.72 -7.67 1.82
CA GLY A 40 4.70 -7.24 0.42
C GLY A 40 4.26 -5.80 0.20
N THR A 41 3.84 -5.06 1.24
CA THR A 41 3.58 -3.62 1.09
C THR A 41 4.88 -2.88 0.74
N PRO A 42 4.90 -2.03 -0.30
CA PRO A 42 6.10 -1.30 -0.69
C PRO A 42 6.45 -0.18 0.31
N ILE A 43 7.76 0.00 0.54
CA ILE A 43 8.29 1.07 1.37
C ILE A 43 9.45 1.77 0.67
N GLY A 44 9.61 3.06 0.97
CA GLY A 44 10.70 3.89 0.49
C GLY A 44 11.36 4.67 1.60
N LYS A 45 12.46 5.35 1.27
CA LYS A 45 13.13 6.25 2.21
C LYS A 45 12.21 7.44 2.48
N GLY A 46 11.93 7.69 3.76
CA GLY A 46 11.25 8.89 4.21
C GLY A 46 12.25 9.96 4.66
N SER A 47 11.80 10.76 5.62
CA SER A 47 12.61 11.75 6.33
C SER A 47 13.26 11.19 7.61
N ASP A 48 14.26 11.91 8.14
CA ASP A 48 14.86 11.64 9.46
C ASP A 48 15.37 10.20 9.69
N GLY A 49 15.82 9.53 8.61
CA GLY A 49 16.30 8.15 8.67
C GLY A 49 15.20 7.10 8.83
N CYS A 50 13.93 7.50 8.84
CA CYS A 50 12.77 6.62 8.83
C CYS A 50 12.38 6.22 7.41
N TYR A 51 11.61 5.15 7.31
CA TYR A 51 10.97 4.71 6.07
C TYR A 51 9.51 5.11 6.08
N GLU A 52 8.97 5.29 4.87
CA GLU A 52 7.56 5.58 4.66
C GLU A 52 6.92 4.47 3.84
N VAL A 53 5.64 4.23 4.12
CA VAL A 53 4.83 3.27 3.38
C VAL A 53 4.30 3.93 2.12
N GLU A 54 4.60 3.34 0.97
CA GLU A 54 3.90 3.65 -0.27
C GLU A 54 2.54 2.96 -0.22
N LYS A 55 1.49 3.75 0.00
CA LYS A 55 0.16 3.21 0.28
C LYS A 55 -0.41 2.65 -1.01
N ILE A 56 -0.85 1.41 -0.96
CA ILE A 56 -1.50 0.74 -2.08
C ILE A 56 -2.93 0.31 -1.73
N ALA A 57 -3.75 0.17 -2.75
CA ALA A 57 -5.07 -0.43 -2.69
C ALA A 57 -5.41 -1.08 -4.04
N TYR A 58 -6.57 -1.71 -4.15
CA TYR A 58 -7.11 -2.10 -5.45
C TYR A 58 -8.63 -2.05 -5.42
N THR A 59 -9.23 -1.79 -6.58
CA THR A 59 -10.68 -1.71 -6.73
C THR A 59 -11.34 -3.08 -6.67
N LEU A 60 -12.48 -3.20 -5.98
CA LEU A 60 -13.30 -4.43 -5.99
C LEU A 60 -14.40 -4.41 -7.04
N TYR A 61 -14.73 -3.21 -7.54
CA TYR A 61 -15.74 -2.99 -8.57
C TYR A 61 -15.22 -1.98 -9.59
N VAL A 62 -15.82 -1.99 -10.77
CA VAL A 62 -15.59 -0.94 -11.77
C VAL A 62 -16.03 0.39 -11.18
N THR A 63 -15.20 1.41 -11.33
CA THR A 63 -15.51 2.79 -10.96
C THR A 63 -15.65 3.62 -12.23
N PRO A 64 -16.88 4.02 -12.59
CA PRO A 64 -17.12 4.79 -13.80
C PRO A 64 -16.50 6.19 -13.73
N THR A 65 -16.19 6.72 -14.90
CA THR A 65 -15.98 8.16 -15.12
C THR A 65 -17.11 8.96 -14.47
N ALA A 66 -16.75 10.03 -13.77
CA ALA A 66 -17.63 10.87 -12.92
C ALA A 66 -18.04 10.29 -11.54
N SER A 67 -17.75 9.02 -11.23
CA SER A 67 -17.92 8.54 -9.85
C SER A 67 -16.85 9.14 -8.93
N LYS A 68 -17.30 9.74 -7.82
CA LYS A 68 -16.44 10.18 -6.73
C LYS A 68 -16.20 9.09 -5.69
N GLU A 69 -16.90 7.96 -5.78
CA GLU A 69 -16.76 6.87 -4.83
C GLU A 69 -15.96 5.74 -5.45
N LEU A 70 -14.89 5.36 -4.75
CA LEU A 70 -14.01 4.25 -5.10
C LEU A 70 -14.19 3.15 -4.06
N LYS A 71 -14.70 1.99 -4.50
CA LYS A 71 -14.85 0.81 -3.64
C LYS A 71 -13.59 -0.04 -3.72
N VAL A 72 -12.82 -0.05 -2.65
CA VAL A 72 -11.50 -0.69 -2.59
C VAL A 72 -11.50 -1.85 -1.60
N ALA A 73 -10.59 -2.80 -1.79
CA ALA A 73 -10.38 -3.86 -0.83
C ALA A 73 -9.91 -3.32 0.52
N LYS A 74 -10.30 -4.01 1.59
CA LYS A 74 -9.95 -3.61 2.96
C LYS A 74 -8.46 -3.75 3.22
N GLY A 75 -7.98 -2.97 4.19
CA GLY A 75 -6.60 -3.09 4.68
C GLY A 75 -5.60 -2.12 4.05
N HIS A 76 -6.09 -1.14 3.29
CA HIS A 76 -5.27 -0.02 2.84
C HIS A 76 -4.96 0.97 3.98
N HIS A 77 -3.90 1.77 3.80
CA HIS A 77 -3.46 2.79 4.75
C HIS A 77 -3.83 4.24 4.36
N PHE A 78 -4.58 4.44 3.27
CA PHE A 78 -5.07 5.76 2.87
C PHE A 78 -5.88 6.46 3.98
N LEU A 79 -5.66 7.77 4.10
CA LEU A 79 -6.36 8.70 4.98
C LEU A 79 -7.01 9.81 4.14
N ALA A 80 -7.95 10.55 4.73
CA ALA A 80 -8.45 11.78 4.12
C ALA A 80 -7.29 12.77 3.92
N GLY A 81 -7.25 13.41 2.76
CA GLY A 81 -6.19 14.33 2.34
C GLY A 81 -5.07 13.69 1.52
N ASP A 82 -4.91 12.35 1.53
CA ASP A 82 -4.00 11.66 0.62
C ASP A 82 -4.49 11.75 -0.83
N TYR A 83 -3.57 11.60 -1.79
CA TYR A 83 -3.91 11.44 -3.20
C TYR A 83 -3.77 9.98 -3.60
N ILE A 84 -4.70 9.51 -4.44
CA ILE A 84 -4.71 8.14 -4.95
C ILE A 84 -4.76 8.15 -6.49
N ALA A 85 -3.84 7.41 -7.10
CA ALA A 85 -3.66 7.31 -8.54
C ALA A 85 -3.71 5.85 -9.01
N ALA A 86 -3.78 5.66 -10.33
CA ALA A 86 -3.62 4.38 -11.02
C ALA A 86 -2.66 4.56 -12.19
N ASP A 87 -2.08 3.47 -12.72
CA ASP A 87 -1.21 3.57 -13.92
C ASP A 87 -1.92 4.25 -15.11
N ILE A 88 -3.25 4.09 -15.16
CA ILE A 88 -4.14 4.62 -16.20
C ILE A 88 -4.74 5.99 -15.88
N ALA A 89 -4.58 6.52 -14.66
CA ALA A 89 -5.29 7.72 -14.20
C ALA A 89 -4.49 8.58 -13.22
N ASP A 90 -4.49 9.90 -13.44
CA ASP A 90 -3.83 10.85 -12.54
C ASP A 90 -4.51 10.91 -11.17
N GLY A 91 -3.69 11.16 -10.14
CA GLY A 91 -4.11 11.16 -8.76
C GLY A 91 -5.26 12.10 -8.43
N GLN A 92 -6.16 11.64 -7.56
CA GLN A 92 -7.26 12.44 -7.02
C GLN A 92 -7.18 12.47 -5.50
N ARG A 93 -7.50 13.63 -4.92
CA ARG A 93 -7.47 13.82 -3.47
C ARG A 93 -8.64 13.09 -2.83
N ILE A 94 -8.36 12.35 -1.77
CA ILE A 94 -9.36 11.64 -0.96
C ILE A 94 -9.98 12.64 0.03
N ALA A 95 -11.27 12.90 -0.11
CA ALA A 95 -12.05 13.72 0.81
C ALA A 95 -12.39 12.96 2.10
N ALA A 96 -12.76 11.68 1.98
CA ALA A 96 -13.19 10.87 3.12
C ALA A 96 -12.88 9.37 2.90
N VAL A 97 -12.75 8.66 4.02
CA VAL A 97 -12.55 7.21 4.05
C VAL A 97 -13.64 6.61 4.94
N ASN A 98 -14.46 5.71 4.38
CA ASN A 98 -15.46 4.95 5.12
C ASN A 98 -15.06 3.46 5.14
N LYS A 99 -14.97 2.87 6.34
CA LYS A 99 -14.58 1.46 6.56
C LYS A 99 -15.69 0.59 7.15
N GLU A 100 -16.91 1.10 7.25
CA GLU A 100 -18.05 0.46 7.92
C GLU A 100 -18.59 -0.76 7.14
N HIS A 101 -18.44 -0.77 5.81
CA HIS A 101 -18.93 -1.88 5.00
C HIS A 101 -18.10 -3.15 5.23
N ALA A 102 -18.77 -4.30 5.34
CA ALA A 102 -18.11 -5.56 5.72
C ALA A 102 -17.11 -6.06 4.66
N GLU A 103 -17.43 -5.87 3.38
CA GLU A 103 -16.65 -6.45 2.26
C GLU A 103 -15.59 -5.51 1.67
N TYR A 104 -15.78 -4.20 1.78
CA TYR A 104 -14.95 -3.20 1.11
C TYR A 104 -14.85 -1.92 1.94
N ASP A 105 -13.85 -1.11 1.65
CA ASP A 105 -13.74 0.26 2.12
C ASP A 105 -14.15 1.21 0.97
N THR A 106 -14.71 2.37 1.31
CA THR A 106 -15.10 3.39 0.33
C THR A 106 -14.21 4.62 0.50
N LEU A 107 -13.51 4.99 -0.57
CA LEU A 107 -12.77 6.25 -0.65
C LEU A 107 -13.59 7.24 -1.45
N THR A 108 -13.97 8.35 -0.83
CA THR A 108 -14.65 9.45 -1.51
C THR A 108 -13.59 10.43 -2.00
N LEU A 109 -13.54 10.68 -3.30
CA LEU A 109 -12.62 11.59 -3.96
C LEU A 109 -13.24 13.00 -4.07
N GLU A 110 -12.42 14.04 -3.99
CA GLU A 110 -12.87 15.41 -4.26
C GLU A 110 -13.31 15.58 -5.72
N GLN A 111 -12.60 14.93 -6.63
CA GLN A 111 -12.85 14.87 -8.06
C GLN A 111 -12.78 13.43 -8.55
N ALA A 112 -13.63 13.07 -9.51
CA ALA A 112 -13.63 11.75 -10.11
C ALA A 112 -12.42 11.55 -11.03
N PHE A 113 -12.03 10.30 -11.26
CA PHE A 113 -11.07 9.99 -12.31
C PHE A 113 -11.64 10.37 -13.70
N ALA A 114 -10.75 10.80 -14.59
CA ALA A 114 -11.09 11.16 -15.97
C ALA A 114 -11.31 9.93 -16.87
N VAL A 115 -11.03 8.72 -16.36
CA VAL A 115 -11.20 7.44 -17.05
C VAL A 115 -11.89 6.45 -16.12
N ASP A 116 -12.53 5.44 -16.70
CA ASP A 116 -13.09 4.33 -15.94
C ASP A 116 -11.94 3.54 -15.30
N ILE A 117 -12.08 3.21 -14.02
CA ILE A 117 -11.14 2.34 -13.30
C ILE A 117 -11.75 0.94 -13.25
N PRO A 118 -11.19 -0.05 -13.98
CA PRO A 118 -11.70 -1.41 -13.96
C PRO A 118 -11.68 -2.03 -12.56
N LYS A 119 -12.40 -3.14 -12.38
CA LYS A 119 -12.25 -4.00 -11.21
C LYS A 119 -10.82 -4.57 -11.14
N ASP A 120 -10.33 -4.82 -9.93
CA ASP A 120 -9.02 -5.39 -9.62
C ASP A 120 -7.85 -4.51 -10.09
N THR A 121 -8.11 -3.21 -10.28
CA THR A 121 -7.07 -2.25 -10.71
C THR A 121 -6.20 -1.87 -9.52
N PRO A 122 -4.86 -2.01 -9.61
CA PRO A 122 -3.93 -1.53 -8.60
C PRO A 122 -3.95 0.00 -8.50
N LEU A 123 -3.95 0.48 -7.26
CA LEU A 123 -3.96 1.89 -6.91
C LEU A 123 -2.76 2.19 -6.00
N PHE A 124 -2.22 3.39 -6.09
CA PHE A 124 -1.07 3.83 -5.30
C PHE A 124 -1.21 5.28 -4.85
N ALA A 125 -0.44 5.68 -3.83
CA ALA A 125 -0.44 7.04 -3.34
C ALA A 125 0.37 7.93 -4.29
N SER A 126 -0.16 9.08 -4.69
CA SER A 126 0.59 10.02 -5.53
C SER A 126 1.01 11.28 -4.76
N GLU A 127 2.00 11.99 -5.28
CA GLU A 127 2.42 13.30 -4.74
C GLU A 127 1.33 14.37 -4.91
N GLY A 128 0.40 14.16 -5.85
CA GLY A 128 -0.69 15.08 -6.14
C GLY A 128 -1.54 14.60 -7.32
N HIS A 129 -2.01 15.56 -8.14
CA HIS A 129 -2.77 15.30 -9.37
C HIS A 129 -1.87 14.83 -10.52
N ASN A 130 -1.14 13.74 -10.30
CA ASN A 130 -0.23 13.13 -11.26
C ASN A 130 -0.12 11.61 -10.99
N LYS A 131 0.72 10.93 -11.76
CA LYS A 131 1.04 9.49 -11.59
C LYS A 131 2.40 9.26 -10.96
N ILE A 132 2.91 10.25 -10.22
CA ILE A 132 4.19 10.15 -9.52
C ILE A 132 3.90 9.59 -8.13
N PRO A 133 4.45 8.42 -7.77
CA PRO A 133 4.26 7.85 -6.44
C PRO A 133 4.70 8.80 -5.34
N LYS A 134 3.95 8.84 -4.24
CA LYS A 134 4.25 9.69 -3.07
C LYS A 134 5.58 9.29 -2.44
N VAL A 135 5.84 7.99 -2.40
CA VAL A 135 7.07 7.39 -1.87
C VAL A 135 7.66 6.49 -2.95
N ALA A 136 8.91 6.74 -3.32
CA ALA A 136 9.64 5.88 -4.26
C ALA A 136 10.03 4.55 -3.58
N PRO A 137 9.41 3.40 -3.95
CA PRO A 137 9.63 2.17 -3.22
C PRO A 137 11.00 1.56 -3.53
N VAL A 138 11.66 1.07 -2.47
CA VAL A 138 12.97 0.41 -2.55
C VAL A 138 12.97 -1.00 -1.99
N ALA A 139 12.01 -1.33 -1.12
CA ALA A 139 11.90 -2.61 -0.43
C ALA A 139 10.44 -2.97 -0.18
N LEU A 140 10.20 -4.21 0.24
CA LEU A 140 8.89 -4.72 0.63
C LEU A 140 8.87 -5.16 2.09
N ILE A 141 7.78 -4.91 2.81
CA ILE A 141 7.60 -5.41 4.17
C ILE A 141 7.69 -6.93 4.21
N ALA A 142 8.50 -7.47 5.12
CA ALA A 142 8.78 -8.91 5.18
C ALA A 142 7.62 -9.71 5.76
N HIS A 143 6.95 -9.17 6.78
CA HIS A 143 5.91 -9.86 7.55
C HIS A 143 4.75 -8.94 7.88
N THR A 144 3.55 -9.50 7.86
CA THR A 144 2.36 -8.77 8.29
C THR A 144 2.47 -8.45 9.77
N THR A 145 2.28 -7.19 10.13
CA THR A 145 2.41 -6.71 11.51
C THR A 145 1.23 -5.81 11.88
N LEU A 146 0.89 -5.78 13.17
CA LEU A 146 -0.12 -4.87 13.69
C LEU A 146 0.48 -3.46 13.75
N VAL A 147 -0.24 -2.49 13.22
CA VAL A 147 0.14 -1.09 13.32
C VAL A 147 -0.16 -0.61 14.74
N PRO A 148 0.83 -0.09 15.48
CA PRO A 148 0.59 0.47 16.80
C PRO A 148 -0.30 1.71 16.67
N ARG A 149 -1.11 1.97 17.70
CA ARG A 149 -2.06 3.10 17.68
C ARG A 149 -1.35 4.45 17.60
N GLU A 150 -0.16 4.55 18.18
CA GLU A 150 0.70 5.74 18.19
C GLU A 150 2.17 5.30 18.24
N GLY A 151 3.06 6.17 17.78
CA GLY A 151 4.51 5.97 17.82
C GLY A 151 5.07 5.27 16.58
N ASP A 152 6.15 4.53 16.79
CA ASP A 152 6.91 3.93 15.70
C ASP A 152 6.63 2.44 15.55
N LEU A 153 6.56 2.01 14.29
CA LEU A 153 6.48 0.62 13.89
C LEU A 153 7.85 0.13 13.41
N TYR A 154 8.41 -0.82 14.13
CA TYR A 154 9.63 -1.53 13.74
C TYR A 154 9.28 -2.78 12.96
N CYS A 155 9.84 -2.93 11.76
CA CYS A 155 9.56 -4.07 10.90
C CYS A 155 10.77 -4.47 10.05
N ALA A 156 10.82 -5.75 9.68
CA ALA A 156 11.79 -6.24 8.71
C ALA A 156 11.29 -5.97 7.29
N ALA A 157 12.21 -5.76 6.36
CA ALA A 157 11.89 -5.50 4.96
C ALA A 157 12.91 -6.16 4.02
N TRP A 158 12.41 -6.75 2.94
CA TRP A 158 13.22 -7.37 1.90
C TRP A 158 13.62 -6.34 0.86
N LEU A 159 14.93 -6.20 0.66
CA LEU A 159 15.51 -5.35 -0.38
C LEU A 159 15.67 -6.13 -1.69
N ILE A 160 16.00 -7.42 -1.62
CA ILE A 160 16.25 -8.28 -2.78
C ILE A 160 15.50 -9.61 -2.61
N GLY A 161 14.70 -9.98 -3.61
CA GLY A 161 13.94 -11.21 -3.56
C GLY A 161 13.03 -11.46 -4.75
N VAL A 162 12.32 -12.58 -4.68
CA VAL A 162 11.32 -13.02 -5.66
C VAL A 162 9.99 -13.14 -4.95
N VAL A 163 8.98 -12.45 -5.47
CA VAL A 163 7.61 -12.39 -4.96
C VAL A 163 6.69 -13.17 -5.88
N LYS A 164 5.85 -14.01 -5.29
CA LYS A 164 4.76 -14.68 -5.99
C LYS A 164 3.59 -13.73 -6.18
N GLU A 165 3.37 -13.25 -7.39
CA GLU A 165 2.42 -12.17 -7.67
C GLU A 165 0.99 -12.55 -7.28
N GLU A 166 0.56 -13.79 -7.57
CA GLU A 166 -0.77 -14.31 -7.22
C GLU A 166 -1.09 -14.29 -5.72
N ARG A 167 -0.07 -14.16 -4.85
CA ARG A 167 -0.23 -14.08 -3.39
C ARG A 167 0.04 -12.69 -2.85
N SER A 168 0.50 -11.77 -3.68
CA SER A 168 0.75 -10.38 -3.32
C SER A 168 -0.53 -9.56 -3.39
N GLN A 169 -0.60 -8.48 -2.63
CA GLN A 169 -1.52 -7.41 -2.97
C GLN A 169 -1.17 -6.89 -4.39
N PRO A 170 -2.16 -6.56 -5.23
CA PRO A 170 -1.90 -5.98 -6.54
C PRO A 170 -1.08 -4.69 -6.41
N ILE A 171 0.14 -4.70 -6.94
CA ILE A 171 1.04 -3.52 -6.97
C ILE A 171 1.02 -2.96 -8.39
N ALA A 172 0.83 -1.65 -8.52
CA ALA A 172 0.83 -0.94 -9.80
C ALA A 172 2.17 -1.09 -10.53
N LYS A 173 2.14 -1.08 -11.87
CA LYS A 173 3.33 -1.24 -12.70
C LYS A 173 4.36 -0.14 -12.40
N THR A 174 3.91 1.11 -12.24
CA THR A 174 4.78 2.24 -11.87
C THR A 174 5.57 1.99 -10.58
N LEU A 175 5.02 1.26 -9.60
CA LEU A 175 5.73 0.91 -8.37
C LEU A 175 6.71 -0.25 -8.57
N ARG A 176 6.30 -1.28 -9.31
CA ARG A 176 7.15 -2.45 -9.59
C ARG A 176 8.43 -2.08 -10.33
N GLU A 177 8.33 -1.16 -11.28
CA GLU A 177 9.49 -0.67 -12.03
C GLU A 177 10.54 0.04 -11.15
N GLN A 178 10.12 0.56 -9.99
CA GLN A 178 11.02 1.18 -9.02
C GLN A 178 11.66 0.17 -8.06
N LEU A 179 10.99 -0.96 -7.80
CA LEU A 179 11.49 -2.09 -7.02
C LEU A 179 12.50 -2.94 -7.81
N LYS A 180 13.60 -2.33 -8.23
CA LYS A 180 14.58 -2.88 -9.20
C LYS A 180 15.18 -4.25 -8.83
N LEU A 181 15.20 -4.57 -7.54
CA LEU A 181 15.82 -5.80 -7.02
C LEU A 181 14.79 -6.83 -6.55
N ILE A 182 13.50 -6.54 -6.73
CA ILE A 182 12.40 -7.47 -6.48
C ILE A 182 11.84 -7.96 -7.81
N SER A 183 11.86 -9.27 -8.00
CA SER A 183 11.23 -9.90 -9.15
C SER A 183 9.83 -10.38 -8.79
N PHE A 184 8.82 -9.99 -9.57
CA PHE A 184 7.44 -10.46 -9.44
C PHE A 184 7.21 -11.55 -10.49
N ILE A 185 6.82 -12.75 -10.05
CA ILE A 185 6.59 -13.92 -10.91
C ILE A 185 5.26 -14.60 -10.63
#